data_AF-A0A6V7RAF3-F1
#
_entry.id   AF-A0A6V7RAF3-F1
#
_cell.length_a   1.000
_cell.length_b   1.000
_cell.length_c   1.000
_cell.angle_alpha   90.00
_cell.angle_beta   90.00
_cell.angle_gamma   90.00
#
_symmetry.space_group_name_H-M   'P 1'
#
loop_
_entity.id
_entity.type
_entity.pdbx_description
1 polymer ?
#
loop_
_entity_poly.entity_id
_entity_poly.type
_entity_poly.pdbx_seq_one_letter_code
_entity_poly.pdbx_strand_id
1 'polypeptide(L)' 'MKIELQKSFNVLLIIIALGAIYYFLAPHFAGLLKVVIILLFILIGLYSLSTIFKREYDE' A
#
# COMPACT_ATOMS: atom_id res chain seq x y z
N MET A 1 -17.24 7.08 -12.79
CA MET A 1 -16.66 8.41 -12.42
C MET A 1 -16.57 8.73 -10.92
N LYS A 2 -17.66 8.86 -10.12
CA LYS A 2 -17.52 9.17 -8.66
C LYS A 2 -16.88 8.03 -7.85
N ILE A 3 -17.15 6.78 -8.22
CA ILE A 3 -16.68 5.57 -7.49
C ILE A 3 -15.19 5.31 -7.75
N GLU A 4 -14.73 5.46 -8.99
CA GLU A 4 -13.30 5.34 -9.36
C GLU A 4 -12.42 6.39 -8.70
N LEU A 5 -12.92 7.63 -8.55
CA LEU A 5 -12.20 8.70 -7.87
C LEU A 5 -12.02 8.37 -6.38
N GLN A 6 -13.05 7.85 -5.72
CA GLN A 6 -12.97 7.40 -4.32
C GLN A 6 -12.03 6.20 -4.14
N LYS A 7 -12.07 5.22 -5.06
CA LYS A 7 -11.13 4.07 -5.04
C LYS A 7 -9.69 4.54 -5.16
N SER A 8 -9.40 5.41 -6.13
CA SER A 8 -8.05 5.96 -6.33
C SER A 8 -7.57 6.75 -5.11
N PHE A 9 -8.47 7.53 -4.50
CA PHE A 9 -8.17 8.29 -3.29
C PHE A 9 -7.88 7.36 -2.09
N ASN A 10 -8.64 6.28 -1.95
CA ASN A 10 -8.40 5.26 -0.92
C ASN A 10 -7.05 4.57 -1.08
N VAL A 11 -6.63 4.24 -2.30
CA VAL A 11 -5.28 3.69 -2.56
C VAL A 11 -4.21 4.68 -2.16
N LEU A 12 -4.37 5.94 -2.55
CA LEU A 12 -3.42 6.99 -2.21
C LEU A 12 -3.28 7.13 -0.68
N LEU A 13 -4.40 7.12 0.04
CA LEU A 13 -4.45 7.14 1.50
C LEU A 13 -3.75 5.94 2.13
N ILE A 14 -3.95 4.74 1.58
CA ILE A 14 -3.26 3.51 2.03
C ILE A 14 -1.75 3.66 1.86
N ILE A 15 -1.27 4.11 0.69
CA ILE A 15 0.17 4.31 0.43
C ILE A 15 0.77 5.31 1.43
N ILE A 16 0.09 6.43 1.67
CA ILE A 16 0.52 7.45 2.63
C ILE A 16 0.58 6.88 4.05
N ALA A 17 -0.45 6.11 4.46
CA ALA A 17 -0.49 5.48 5.78
C ALA A 17 0.65 4.47 5.97
N LEU A 18 0.91 3.60 4.98
CA LEU A 18 2.01 2.64 5.03
C LEU A 18 3.37 3.33 5.11
N GLY A 19 3.55 4.43 4.36
CA GLY A 19 4.76 5.26 4.43
C GLY A 19 4.97 5.91 5.80
N ALA A 20 3.91 6.44 6.41
CA ALA A 20 3.97 7.03 7.74
C ALA A 20 4.30 5.99 8.83
N ILE A 21 3.67 4.82 8.75
CA ILE A 21 3.94 3.67 9.63
C ILE A 21 5.42 3.27 9.48
N TYR A 22 5.92 3.12 8.24
CA TYR A 22 7.31 2.79 7.99
C TYR A 22 8.26 3.84 8.59
N TYR A 23 8.00 5.13 8.37
CA TYR A 23 8.86 6.21 8.89
C TYR A 23 8.97 6.18 10.42
N PHE A 24 7.85 5.97 11.12
CA PHE A 24 7.81 5.91 12.58
C PHE A 24 8.50 4.66 13.14
N LEU A 25 8.29 3.52 12.49
CA LEU A 25 8.82 2.24 12.94
C LEU A 25 10.25 1.96 12.48
N ALA A 26 10.73 2.60 11.40
CA ALA A 26 12.08 2.44 10.89
C ALA A 26 13.18 2.54 11.97
N PRO A 27 13.22 3.56 12.85
CA PRO A 27 14.26 3.62 13.88
C PRO A 27 14.22 2.47 14.90
N HIS A 28 13.10 1.76 15.03
CA HIS A 28 12.92 0.67 16.00
C HIS A 28 13.35 -0.71 15.45
N PHE A 29 13.69 -0.81 14.17
CA PHE A 29 14.04 -2.07 13.52
C PHE A 29 15.52 -2.17 13.15
N ALA A 30 16.12 -3.34 13.41
CA ALA A 30 17.45 -3.69 12.92
C ALA A 30 17.47 -3.72 11.38
N GLY A 31 18.62 -3.43 10.76
CA GLY A 31 18.74 -3.19 9.31
C GLY A 31 18.11 -4.27 8.41
N LEU A 32 18.17 -5.54 8.82
CA LEU A 32 17.59 -6.66 8.06
C LEU A 32 16.05 -6.68 8.14
N LEU A 33 15.48 -6.34 9.31
CA LEU A 33 14.03 -6.21 9.49
C LEU A 33 13.45 -5.04 8.68
N LYS A 34 14.20 -3.93 8.51
CA LYS A 34 13.78 -2.81 7.64
C LYS A 34 13.54 -3.27 6.20
N VAL A 35 14.47 -4.05 5.65
CA VAL A 35 14.37 -4.56 4.26
C VAL A 35 13.18 -5.50 4.12
N VAL A 36 12.98 -6.41 5.08
CA VAL A 36 11.84 -7.34 5.08
C VAL A 36 10.51 -6.59 5.14
N ILE A 37 10.41 -5.56 5.98
CA ILE A 37 9.19 -4.75 6.14
C ILE A 37 8.89 -3.93 4.88
N ILE A 38 9.91 -3.36 4.23
CA ILE A 38 9.75 -2.67 2.94
C ILE A 38 9.19 -3.63 1.88
N LEU A 39 9.78 -4.83 1.78
CA LEU A 39 9.30 -5.87 0.84
C LEU A 39 7.84 -6.25 1.11
N LEU A 40 7.47 -6.39 2.38
CA LEU A 40 6.09 -6.64 2.81
C LEU A 40 5.13 -5.51 2.41
N PHE A 41 5.52 -4.25 2.62
CA PHE A 41 4.70 -3.11 2.20
C PHE A 41 4.53 -3.02 0.69
N ILE A 42 5.57 -3.32 -0.08
CA ILE A 42 5.49 -3.37 -1.55
C ILE A 42 4.51 -4.46 -1.98
N LEU A 43 4.60 -5.65 -1.39
CA LEU A 43 3.69 -6.77 -1.69
C LEU A 43 2.23 -6.42 -1.35
N ILE A 44 1.98 -5.80 -0.20
CA ILE A 44 0.64 -5.35 0.22
C ILE A 44 0.11 -4.26 -0.73
N GLY A 45 0.95 -3.30 -1.11
CA GLY A 45 0.60 -2.25 -2.06
C GLY A 45 0.24 -2.82 -3.44
N LEU A 46 1.06 -3.74 -3.96
CA LEU A 46 0.80 -4.43 -5.23
C LEU A 46 -0.47 -5.29 -5.17
N TYR A 47 -0.70 -6.00 -4.07
CA TYR A 47 -1.92 -6.77 -3.87
C TYR A 47 -3.15 -5.85 -3.85
N SER A 48 -3.08 -4.73 -3.13
CA SER A 48 -4.15 -3.73 -3.06
C SER A 48 -4.43 -3.07 -4.42
N LEU A 49 -3.41 -2.89 -5.27
CA LEU A 49 -3.61 -2.43 -6.64
C LEU A 49 -4.26 -3.52 -7.49
N SER A 50 -3.81 -4.77 -7.37
CA SER A 50 -4.35 -5.89 -8.13
C SER A 50 -5.84 -6.13 -7.87
N THR A 51 -6.31 -5.96 -6.63
CA THR A 51 -7.73 -6.12 -6.28
C THR A 51 -8.61 -5.03 -6.86
N ILE A 52 -8.05 -3.87 -7.18
CA ILE A 52 -8.77 -2.77 -7.82
C ILE A 52 -8.86 -3.03 -9.33
N PHE A 53 -7.71 -3.30 -9.98
CA PHE A 53 -7.68 -3.58 -11.41
C PHE A 53 -8.47 -4.84 -11.80
N LYS A 54 -8.41 -5.90 -10.99
CA LYS A 54 -9.11 -7.16 -11.28
C LYS A 54 -10.63 -6.99 -11.21
N ARG A 55 -11.12 -6.03 -10.43
CA ARG A 55 -12.55 -5.74 -10.27
C ARG A 55 -13.08 -4.81 -11.38
N GLU A 56 -12.19 -4.14 -12.12
CA GLU A 56 -12.51 -3.30 -13.28
C GLU A 56 -12.62 -4.10 -14.58
N TYR A 57 -12.16 -5.36 -14.57
CA TYR A 57 -12.22 -6.29 -15.72
C TYR A 57 -13.37 -7.31 -15.65
N ASP A 58 -14.04 -7.42 -14.50
CA ASP A 58 -15.20 -8.31 -14.26
C ASP A 58 -16.55 -7.55 -14.29
N GLU A 59 -16.55 -6.23 -14.53
CA GLU A 59 -17.73 -5.39 -14.82
C GLU A 59 -17.81 -5.09 -16.32
#